data_AF-A0A2G5KAK8-F1
#
_entry.id   AF-A0A2G5KAK8-F1
#
_cell.length_a   1.000
_cell.length_b   1.000
_cell.length_c   1.000
_cell.angle_alpha   90.00
_cell.angle_beta   90.00
_cell.angle_gamma   90.00
#
_symmetry.space_group_name_H-M   'P 1'
#
loop_
_entity.id
_entity.type
_entity.pdbx_description
1 polymer ?
#
loop_
_entity_poly.entity_id
_entity_poly.type
_entity_poly.pdbx_seq_one_letter_code
_entity_poly.pdbx_strand_id
1 'polypeptide(L)'
;MSEETKFPGWHGTTIVGVKKGNEVVLAGDGQVSLGPTVIKGSARKVRRISPGGFDVVCGFAGSTADAFTLLERLEAKLETSPGQLAKASVELAKDWRMDKYLRNLEAMLIVTDGSDLFVITGAGDVLEPENDIAAIGSGGNFALAAARAQMDSDKDAETIARRALEIAAEICVYTNGNMTVEKISK
;
A
#
# COMPACT_ATOMS: atom_id res chain seq x y z
N MET A 1 15.45 15.63 -25.81
CA MET A 1 14.76 16.86 -25.37
C MET A 1 14.28 16.58 -23.97
N SER A 2 14.83 17.30 -23.01
CA SER A 2 14.60 17.16 -21.57
C SER A 2 13.13 17.40 -21.25
N GLU A 3 12.44 16.38 -20.76
CA GLU A 3 11.19 16.59 -20.04
C GLU A 3 11.53 17.38 -18.77
N GLU A 4 11.09 18.63 -18.74
CA GLU A 4 11.16 19.49 -17.58
C GLU A 4 10.51 18.77 -16.40
N THR A 5 11.33 18.56 -15.37
CA THR A 5 10.96 18.17 -14.02
C THR A 5 9.67 18.86 -13.57
N LYS A 6 8.55 18.12 -13.62
CA LYS A 6 7.30 18.45 -12.94
C LYS A 6 7.56 18.48 -11.43
N PHE A 7 8.04 19.61 -10.90
CA PHE A 7 8.38 19.77 -9.47
C PHE A 7 9.41 18.72 -8.99
N PRO A 8 10.02 18.86 -7.79
CA PRO A 8 10.82 17.76 -7.27
C PRO A 8 9.86 16.63 -6.97
N GLY A 9 9.96 15.52 -7.70
CA GLY A 9 9.09 14.35 -7.51
C GLY A 9 9.08 13.94 -6.05
N TRP A 10 7.88 13.78 -5.49
CA TRP A 10 7.72 13.20 -4.16
C TRP A 10 7.99 11.70 -4.29
N HIS A 11 9.08 11.24 -3.68
CA HIS A 11 9.46 9.84 -3.63
C HIS A 11 9.25 9.29 -2.22
N GLY A 12 8.95 8.00 -2.10
CA GLY A 12 8.50 7.36 -0.86
C GLY A 12 6.97 7.33 -0.74
N THR A 13 6.35 6.29 -0.19
CA THR A 13 6.85 5.28 0.77
C THR A 13 6.67 3.89 0.16
N THR A 14 7.51 2.93 0.52
CA THR A 14 7.41 1.52 0.14
C THR A 14 6.47 0.79 1.08
N ILE A 15 5.51 0.07 0.52
CA ILE A 15 4.55 -0.75 1.27
C ILE A 15 4.55 -2.15 0.67
N VAL A 16 4.52 -3.16 1.53
CA VAL A 16 4.37 -4.57 1.18
C VAL A 16 3.21 -5.17 1.99
N GLY A 17 2.36 -5.93 1.31
CA GLY A 17 1.33 -6.78 1.89
C GLY A 17 1.70 -8.24 1.67
N VAL A 18 1.72 -9.04 2.73
CA VAL A 18 1.99 -10.49 2.68
C VAL A 18 0.83 -11.20 3.32
N LYS A 19 0.17 -12.07 2.55
CA LYS A 19 -0.84 -13.00 3.03
C LYS A 19 -0.22 -14.38 3.16
N LYS A 20 -0.27 -14.98 4.35
CA LYS A 20 0.26 -16.33 4.58
C LYS A 20 -0.52 -17.03 5.69
N GLY A 21 -1.04 -18.21 5.37
CA GLY A 21 -1.97 -18.91 6.27
C GLY A 21 -3.24 -18.10 6.48
N ASN A 22 -3.59 -17.83 7.75
CA ASN A 22 -4.80 -17.08 8.14
C ASN A 22 -4.48 -15.62 8.53
N GLU A 23 -3.30 -15.12 8.18
CA GLU A 23 -2.87 -13.77 8.53
C GLU A 23 -2.47 -13.00 7.27
N VAL A 24 -2.86 -11.72 7.25
CA VAL A 24 -2.36 -10.74 6.29
C VAL A 24 -1.65 -9.63 7.05
N VAL A 25 -0.44 -9.32 6.61
CA VAL A 25 0.40 -8.27 7.19
C VAL A 25 0.70 -7.23 6.14
N LEU A 26 0.37 -5.97 6.45
CA LEU A 26 0.84 -4.81 5.69
C LEU A 26 1.96 -4.14 6.48
N ALA A 27 3.09 -3.94 5.83
CA ALA A 27 4.20 -3.20 6.37
C ALA A 27 4.57 -2.06 5.42
N GLY A 28 4.99 -0.93 5.95
CA GLY A 28 5.49 0.18 5.14
C GLY A 28 6.56 0.98 5.85
N ASP A 29 7.53 1.49 5.10
CA ASP A 29 8.60 2.32 5.65
C ASP A 29 8.13 3.73 6.01
N GLY A 30 9.04 4.59 6.46
CA GLY A 30 8.71 5.93 6.94
C GLY A 30 9.26 7.05 6.07
N GLN A 31 10.02 6.74 5.02
CA GLN A 31 10.72 7.74 4.24
C GLN A 31 9.78 8.53 3.32
N VAL A 32 9.94 9.84 3.34
CA VAL A 32 9.37 10.80 2.41
C VAL A 32 10.51 11.68 1.93
N SER A 33 10.73 11.68 0.62
CA SER A 33 11.81 12.41 -0.04
C SER A 33 11.24 13.41 -1.03
N LEU A 34 11.83 14.59 -1.08
CA LEU A 34 11.55 15.62 -2.07
C LEU A 34 12.75 15.69 -3.01
N GLY A 35 12.64 15.07 -4.19
CA GLY A 35 13.81 14.77 -5.02
C GLY A 35 14.82 13.92 -4.22
N PRO A 36 16.11 14.28 -4.21
CA PRO A 36 17.14 13.50 -3.51
C PRO A 36 17.20 13.75 -1.99
N THR A 37 16.40 14.67 -1.46
CA THR A 37 16.48 15.08 -0.04
C THR A 37 15.42 14.40 0.80
N VAL A 38 15.82 13.75 1.89
CA VAL A 38 14.90 13.18 2.89
C VAL A 38 14.28 14.30 3.72
N ILE A 39 12.95 14.42 3.66
CA ILE A 39 12.18 15.42 4.42
C ILE A 39 11.65 14.84 5.74
N LYS A 40 11.25 13.56 5.72
CA LYS A 40 10.72 12.86 6.90
C LYS A 40 11.09 11.39 6.82
N GLY A 41 11.51 10.81 7.94
CA GLY A 41 11.87 9.38 8.03
C GLY A 41 10.86 8.52 8.79
N SER A 42 9.75 9.08 9.26
CA SER A 42 8.80 8.46 10.19
C SER A 42 7.33 8.60 9.76
N ALA A 43 7.07 8.73 8.46
CA ALA A 43 5.71 8.68 7.95
C ALA A 43 5.05 7.34 8.31
N ARG A 44 3.73 7.37 8.50
CA ARG A 44 2.93 6.17 8.73
C ARG A 44 1.83 6.11 7.69
N LYS A 45 2.04 5.31 6.65
CA LYS A 45 1.11 5.17 5.52
C LYS A 45 0.37 3.83 5.48
N VAL A 46 0.61 2.97 6.47
CA VAL A 46 -0.20 1.80 6.78
C VAL A 46 -1.10 2.14 7.96
N ARG A 47 -2.40 1.84 7.83
CA ARG A 47 -3.43 2.18 8.81
C ARG A 47 -4.54 1.14 8.83
N ARG A 48 -5.15 0.98 9.99
CA ARG A 48 -6.41 0.25 10.18
C ARG A 48 -7.58 1.22 10.16
N ILE A 49 -8.65 0.83 9.48
CA ILE A 49 -9.95 1.48 9.47
C ILE A 49 -11.00 0.43 9.87
N SER A 50 -12.11 0.86 10.49
CA SER A 50 -13.17 -0.06 10.95
C SER A 50 -14.58 0.40 10.52
N PRO A 51 -14.81 0.69 9.22
CA PRO A 51 -16.11 1.17 8.72
C PRO A 51 -17.21 0.14 8.97
N GLY A 52 -18.32 0.57 9.56
CA GLY A 52 -19.44 -0.31 9.90
C GLY A 52 -19.11 -1.45 10.88
N GLY A 53 -17.98 -1.36 11.60
CA GLY A 53 -17.51 -2.37 12.55
C GLY A 53 -16.67 -3.50 11.94
N PHE A 54 -16.28 -3.40 10.66
CA PHE A 54 -15.43 -4.37 9.99
C PHE A 54 -14.02 -3.82 9.82
N ASP A 55 -13.05 -4.49 10.42
CA ASP A 55 -11.64 -4.11 10.32
C ASP A 55 -11.11 -4.31 8.89
N VAL A 56 -10.45 -3.29 8.38
CA VAL A 56 -9.70 -3.30 7.13
C VAL A 56 -8.36 -2.62 7.37
N VAL A 57 -7.28 -3.20 6.86
CA VAL A 57 -5.96 -2.59 6.85
C VAL A 57 -5.66 -2.07 5.46
N CYS A 58 -5.23 -0.81 5.38
CA CYS A 58 -4.94 -0.10 4.15
C CYS A 58 -3.52 0.46 4.18
N GLY A 59 -2.83 0.38 3.05
CA GLY A 59 -1.52 0.96 2.82
C GLY A 59 -1.53 1.81 1.56
N PHE A 60 -0.96 3.03 1.61
CA PHE A 60 -0.98 3.95 0.48
C PHE A 60 0.41 4.47 0.07
N ALA A 61 0.71 4.45 -1.23
CA ALA A 61 1.87 5.12 -1.81
C ALA A 61 1.45 6.34 -2.62
N GLY A 62 1.99 7.51 -2.28
CA GLY A 62 1.64 8.81 -2.89
C GLY A 62 1.67 9.95 -1.87
N SER A 63 1.03 11.08 -2.18
CA SER A 63 0.95 12.23 -1.27
C SER A 63 0.01 11.98 -0.10
N THR A 64 0.28 12.58 1.06
CA THR A 64 -0.56 12.39 2.25
C THR A 64 -2.00 12.85 2.03
N ALA A 65 -2.21 13.95 1.28
CA ALA A 65 -3.55 14.47 1.03
C ALA A 65 -4.40 13.49 0.20
N ASP A 66 -3.81 12.94 -0.86
CA ASP A 66 -4.44 11.93 -1.70
C ASP A 66 -4.79 10.68 -0.91
N ALA A 67 -3.90 10.25 -0.01
CA ALA A 67 -4.12 9.12 0.89
C ALA A 67 -5.40 9.30 1.71
N PHE A 68 -5.55 10.46 2.38
CA PHE A 68 -6.73 10.75 3.19
C PHE A 68 -8.00 10.78 2.35
N THR A 69 -7.98 11.45 1.20
CA THR A 69 -9.15 11.51 0.31
C THR A 69 -9.59 10.13 -0.17
N LEU A 70 -8.64 9.25 -0.53
CA LEU A 70 -8.96 7.90 -0.99
C LEU A 70 -9.45 7.00 0.13
N LEU A 71 -8.88 7.12 1.33
CA LEU A 71 -9.32 6.38 2.51
C LEU A 71 -10.73 6.79 2.95
N GLU A 72 -11.03 8.09 3.00
CA GLU A 72 -12.39 8.58 3.33
C GLU A 72 -13.43 8.06 2.33
N ARG A 73 -13.09 8.03 1.03
CA ARG A 73 -13.97 7.46 0.00
C ARG A 73 -14.11 5.95 0.16
N LEU A 74 -13.03 5.23 0.46
CA LEU A 74 -13.08 3.79 0.70
C LEU A 74 -13.95 3.46 1.93
N GLU A 75 -13.78 4.19 3.03
CA GLU A 75 -14.61 4.05 4.23
C GLU A 75 -16.09 4.22 3.91
N ALA A 76 -16.45 5.27 3.18
CA ALA A 76 -17.84 5.47 2.74
C ALA A 76 -18.37 4.29 1.90
N LYS A 77 -17.57 3.70 1.00
CA LYS A 77 -17.98 2.50 0.23
C LYS A 77 -18.15 1.29 1.14
N LEU A 78 -17.24 1.08 2.09
CA LEU A 78 -17.30 -0.03 3.03
C LEU A 78 -18.48 0.10 4.01
N GLU A 79 -18.85 1.31 4.42
CA GLU A 79 -20.06 1.55 5.23
C GLU A 79 -21.33 1.17 4.48
N THR A 80 -21.41 1.45 3.17
CA THR A 80 -22.58 1.07 2.36
C THR A 80 -22.62 -0.42 2.01
N SER A 81 -21.48 -1.11 2.07
CA SER A 81 -21.36 -2.54 1.77
C SER A 81 -20.51 -3.27 2.83
N PRO A 82 -21.01 -3.40 4.07
CA PRO A 82 -20.21 -3.95 5.18
C PRO A 82 -19.74 -5.37 4.88
N GLY A 83 -18.46 -5.64 5.16
CA GLY A 83 -17.81 -6.94 4.94
C GLY A 83 -17.57 -7.32 3.47
N GLN A 84 -17.82 -6.43 2.51
CA GLN A 84 -17.63 -6.70 1.07
C GLN A 84 -16.47 -5.89 0.50
N LEU A 85 -15.24 -6.22 0.88
CA LEU A 85 -14.03 -5.50 0.49
C LEU A 85 -13.88 -5.41 -1.05
N ALA A 86 -14.07 -6.52 -1.76
CA ALA A 86 -13.95 -6.55 -3.23
C ALA A 86 -14.94 -5.58 -3.90
N LYS A 87 -16.19 -5.56 -3.45
CA LYS A 87 -17.23 -4.66 -3.98
C LYS A 87 -16.88 -3.19 -3.71
N ALA A 88 -16.52 -2.86 -2.47
CA ALA A 88 -16.12 -1.51 -2.09
C ALA A 88 -14.89 -1.04 -2.89
N SER A 89 -13.92 -1.92 -3.11
CA SER A 89 -12.72 -1.65 -3.90
C SER A 89 -13.04 -1.33 -5.36
N VAL A 90 -13.94 -2.10 -5.99
CA VAL A 90 -14.38 -1.86 -7.36
C VAL A 90 -15.17 -0.56 -7.48
N GLU A 91 -16.02 -0.24 -6.52
CA GLU A 91 -16.75 1.03 -6.50
C GLU A 91 -15.81 2.23 -6.31
N LEU A 92 -14.82 2.12 -5.42
CA LEU A 92 -13.77 3.14 -5.27
C LEU A 92 -13.00 3.32 -6.58
N ALA A 93 -12.57 2.24 -7.23
CA ALA A 93 -11.80 2.29 -8.47
C ALA A 93 -12.58 2.99 -9.60
N LYS A 94 -13.89 2.73 -9.70
CA LYS A 94 -14.78 3.43 -10.63
C LYS A 94 -14.83 4.93 -10.34
N ASP A 95 -15.06 5.31 -9.08
CA ASP A 95 -15.14 6.72 -8.68
C ASP A 95 -13.81 7.44 -8.89
N TRP A 96 -12.69 6.78 -8.58
CA TRP A 96 -11.34 7.30 -8.77
C TRP A 96 -11.08 7.59 -10.25
N ARG A 97 -11.38 6.65 -11.15
CA ARG A 97 -11.21 6.82 -12.60
C ARG A 97 -12.07 7.94 -13.19
N MET A 98 -13.29 8.09 -12.69
CA MET A 98 -14.25 9.07 -13.21
C MET A 98 -13.98 10.49 -12.70
N ASP A 99 -13.39 10.64 -11.53
CA ASP A 99 -13.07 11.93 -10.93
C ASP A 99 -11.94 12.63 -11.68
N LYS A 100 -12.19 13.87 -12.14
CA LYS A 100 -11.25 14.66 -12.93
C LYS A 100 -9.93 14.91 -12.20
N TYR A 101 -9.96 15.03 -10.87
CA TYR A 101 -8.78 15.30 -10.06
C TYR A 101 -8.08 14.00 -9.68
N LEU A 102 -8.82 13.00 -9.20
CA LEU A 102 -8.21 11.78 -8.68
C LEU A 102 -7.54 10.93 -9.77
N ARG A 103 -8.07 10.90 -11.00
CA ARG A 103 -7.50 10.06 -12.07
C ARG A 103 -6.06 10.41 -12.47
N ASN A 104 -5.57 11.61 -12.12
CA ASN A 104 -4.20 12.05 -12.40
C ASN A 104 -3.24 11.75 -11.24
N LEU A 105 -3.74 11.13 -10.15
CA LEU A 105 -2.91 10.73 -9.04
C LEU A 105 -2.04 9.54 -9.45
N GLU A 106 -0.74 9.65 -9.21
CA GLU A 106 0.22 8.55 -9.38
C GLU A 106 0.18 7.54 -8.23
N ALA A 107 -0.92 7.57 -7.48
CA ALA A 107 -1.02 6.86 -6.23
C ALA A 107 -1.59 5.46 -6.38
N MET A 108 -1.20 4.58 -5.45
CA MET A 108 -1.70 3.21 -5.36
C MET A 108 -2.07 2.88 -3.92
N LEU A 109 -3.05 2.00 -3.76
CA LEU A 109 -3.56 1.55 -2.47
C LEU A 109 -3.46 0.02 -2.39
N ILE A 110 -2.99 -0.51 -1.26
CA ILE A 110 -3.13 -1.91 -0.86
C ILE A 110 -4.21 -1.96 0.22
N VAL A 111 -5.17 -2.88 0.11
CA VAL A 111 -6.25 -3.05 1.10
C VAL A 111 -6.47 -4.52 1.43
N THR A 112 -6.81 -4.82 2.69
CA THR A 112 -7.14 -6.19 3.14
C THR A 112 -8.09 -6.21 4.32
N ASP A 113 -8.98 -7.21 4.37
CA ASP A 113 -9.86 -7.53 5.49
C ASP A 113 -9.39 -8.79 6.27
N GLY A 114 -8.16 -9.24 6.02
CA GLY A 114 -7.61 -10.49 6.56
C GLY A 114 -7.94 -11.75 5.76
N SER A 115 -8.90 -11.70 4.82
CA SER A 115 -9.15 -12.75 3.83
C SER A 115 -8.58 -12.36 2.48
N ASP A 116 -8.99 -11.21 1.99
CA ASP A 116 -8.69 -10.77 0.63
C ASP A 116 -7.62 -9.69 0.68
N LEU A 117 -6.77 -9.63 -0.34
CA LEU A 117 -5.71 -8.64 -0.48
C LEU A 117 -5.82 -8.04 -1.88
N PHE A 118 -5.99 -6.72 -1.98
CA PHE A 118 -6.13 -6.05 -3.28
C PHE A 118 -5.19 -4.87 -3.43
N VAL A 119 -4.76 -4.63 -4.67
CA VAL A 119 -4.12 -3.40 -5.11
C VAL A 119 -5.13 -2.60 -5.94
N ILE A 120 -5.33 -1.33 -5.61
CA ILE A 120 -6.22 -0.40 -6.32
C ILE A 120 -5.39 0.73 -6.92
N THR A 121 -5.64 1.03 -8.20
CA THR A 121 -4.90 2.06 -8.95
C THR A 121 -5.82 3.17 -9.45
N GLY A 122 -5.24 4.36 -9.71
CA GLY A 122 -5.95 5.48 -10.32
C GLY A 122 -6.42 5.24 -11.76
N ALA A 123 -5.94 4.18 -12.42
CA ALA A 123 -6.46 3.74 -13.72
C ALA A 123 -7.85 3.05 -13.61
N GLY A 124 -8.29 2.78 -12.38
CA GLY A 124 -9.55 2.09 -12.10
C GLY A 124 -9.42 0.57 -12.06
N ASP A 125 -8.21 0.05 -11.85
CA ASP A 125 -7.97 -1.38 -11.70
C ASP A 125 -8.07 -1.81 -10.23
N VAL A 126 -8.62 -3.01 -10.02
CA VAL A 126 -8.59 -3.73 -8.74
C VAL A 126 -7.93 -5.07 -9.01
N LEU A 127 -6.75 -5.28 -8.43
CA LEU A 127 -5.89 -6.41 -8.73
C LEU A 127 -5.71 -7.25 -7.47
N GLU A 128 -6.05 -8.53 -7.55
CA GLU A 128 -5.63 -9.51 -6.56
C GLU A 128 -4.19 -9.94 -6.88
N PRO A 129 -3.25 -9.88 -5.93
CA PRO A 129 -1.86 -10.19 -6.20
C PRO A 129 -1.66 -11.69 -6.45
N GLU A 130 -0.80 -12.02 -7.40
CA GLU A 130 -0.27 -13.37 -7.50
C GLU A 130 0.66 -13.68 -6.32
N ASN A 131 0.74 -14.96 -5.94
CA ASN A 131 1.61 -15.44 -4.86
C ASN A 131 1.35 -14.80 -3.49
N ASP A 132 0.16 -14.26 -3.25
CA ASP A 132 -0.27 -13.69 -1.97
C ASP A 132 0.61 -12.50 -1.48
N ILE A 133 1.30 -11.81 -2.40
CA ILE A 133 2.15 -10.66 -2.08
C ILE A 133 1.80 -9.46 -2.95
N ALA A 134 1.47 -8.35 -2.29
CA ALA A 134 1.32 -7.04 -2.94
C ALA A 134 2.48 -6.12 -2.53
N ALA A 135 2.98 -5.28 -3.44
CA ALA A 135 3.91 -4.22 -3.06
C ALA A 135 3.73 -2.98 -3.93
N ILE A 136 3.85 -1.80 -3.32
CA ILE A 136 3.70 -0.50 -3.99
C ILE A 136 4.77 0.49 -3.49
N GLY A 137 4.97 1.57 -4.24
CA GLY A 137 5.88 2.65 -3.87
C GLY A 137 7.31 2.48 -4.40
N SER A 138 8.20 3.37 -3.99
CA SER A 138 9.52 3.55 -4.61
C SER A 138 10.42 2.31 -4.55
N GLY A 139 10.35 1.53 -3.47
CA GLY A 139 11.07 0.27 -3.30
C GLY A 139 10.20 -0.97 -3.48
N GLY A 140 8.98 -0.83 -4.00
CA GLY A 140 7.98 -1.90 -4.06
C GLY A 140 8.48 -3.16 -4.75
N ASN A 141 9.17 -3.02 -5.88
CA ASN A 141 9.70 -4.18 -6.62
C ASN A 141 10.79 -4.94 -5.86
N PHE A 142 11.62 -4.25 -5.07
CA PHE A 142 12.64 -4.90 -4.24
C PHE A 142 11.98 -5.67 -3.09
N ALA A 143 11.00 -5.05 -2.43
CA ALA A 143 10.22 -5.70 -1.38
C ALA A 143 9.45 -6.91 -1.92
N LEU A 144 8.81 -6.79 -3.08
CA LEU A 144 8.09 -7.88 -3.75
C LEU A 144 9.00 -9.08 -4.02
N ALA A 145 10.16 -8.84 -4.64
CA ALA A 145 11.12 -9.90 -4.93
C ALA A 145 11.64 -10.58 -3.65
N ALA A 146 11.96 -9.79 -2.63
CA ALA A 146 12.46 -10.28 -1.35
C ALA A 146 11.42 -11.08 -0.56
N ALA A 147 10.15 -10.67 -0.58
CA ALA A 147 9.04 -11.40 0.02
C ALA A 147 8.80 -12.71 -0.73
N ARG A 148 8.74 -12.66 -2.07
CA ARG A 148 8.49 -13.82 -2.92
C ARG A 148 9.54 -14.92 -2.72
N ALA A 149 10.81 -14.55 -2.60
CA ALA A 149 11.89 -15.50 -2.34
C ALA A 149 11.79 -16.21 -0.98
N GLN A 150 10.94 -15.72 -0.07
CA GLN A 150 10.78 -16.24 1.30
C GLN A 150 9.43 -16.93 1.53
N MET A 151 8.50 -16.92 0.56
CA MET A 151 7.16 -17.49 0.74
C MET A 151 7.20 -18.98 1.08
N ASP A 152 8.09 -19.73 0.45
CA ASP A 152 8.26 -21.18 0.64
C ASP A 152 8.99 -21.56 1.94
N SER A 153 9.41 -20.58 2.76
CA SER A 153 10.07 -20.84 4.05
C SER A 153 9.04 -21.06 5.18
N ASP A 154 9.51 -21.52 6.35
CA ASP A 154 8.65 -21.68 7.54
C ASP A 154 8.36 -20.36 8.28
N LYS A 155 8.76 -19.21 7.74
CA LYS A 155 8.55 -17.89 8.35
C LYS A 155 7.07 -17.47 8.29
N ASP A 156 6.60 -16.78 9.32
CA ASP A 156 5.27 -16.16 9.33
C ASP A 156 5.18 -14.92 8.42
N ALA A 157 3.95 -14.42 8.21
CA ALA A 157 3.67 -13.29 7.33
C ALA A 157 4.40 -12.02 7.79
N GLU A 158 4.39 -11.74 9.09
CA GLU A 158 5.04 -10.56 9.67
C GLU A 158 6.56 -10.58 9.44
N THR A 159 7.20 -11.72 9.70
CA THR A 159 8.64 -11.90 9.50
C THR A 159 9.03 -11.71 8.04
N ILE A 160 8.23 -12.24 7.11
CA ILE A 160 8.47 -12.06 5.67
C ILE A 160 8.32 -10.58 5.29
N ALA A 161 7.23 -9.92 5.71
CA ALA A 161 6.97 -8.52 5.39
C ALA A 161 8.08 -7.58 5.92
N ARG A 162 8.50 -7.79 7.17
CA ARG A 162 9.61 -7.02 7.78
C ARG A 162 10.91 -7.25 7.01
N ARG A 163 11.28 -8.50 6.77
CA ARG A 163 12.54 -8.82 6.07
C ARG A 163 12.55 -8.30 4.63
N ALA A 164 11.40 -8.31 3.96
CA ALA A 164 11.26 -7.76 2.62
C ALA A 164 11.52 -6.24 2.58
N LEU A 165 10.98 -5.50 3.55
CA LEU A 165 11.25 -4.06 3.66
C LEU A 165 12.69 -3.74 4.07
N GLU A 166 13.29 -4.54 4.96
CA GLU A 166 14.72 -4.38 5.31
C GLU A 166 15.60 -4.48 4.05
N ILE A 167 15.40 -5.53 3.24
CA ILE A 167 16.13 -5.71 1.99
C ILE A 167 15.84 -4.55 1.02
N ALA A 168 14.59 -4.09 0.94
CA ALA A 168 14.26 -2.92 0.12
C ALA A 168 14.96 -1.65 0.59
N ALA A 169 15.11 -1.43 1.90
CA ALA A 169 15.82 -0.30 2.49
C ALA A 169 17.33 -0.35 2.28
N GLU A 170 17.92 -1.54 2.17
CA GLU A 170 19.34 -1.73 1.85
C GLU A 170 19.66 -1.41 0.37
N ILE A 171 18.66 -1.42 -0.51
CA ILE A 171 18.83 -1.26 -1.96
C ILE A 171 18.28 0.08 -2.47
N CYS A 172 17.08 0.46 -2.04
CA CYS A 172 16.36 1.63 -2.53
C CYS A 172 16.69 2.87 -1.71
N VAL A 173 17.30 3.87 -2.34
CA VAL A 173 17.62 5.18 -1.72
C VAL A 173 16.40 5.95 -1.20
N TYR A 174 15.19 5.55 -1.60
CA TYR A 174 13.91 6.14 -1.19
C TYR A 174 13.13 5.32 -0.16
N THR A 175 13.75 4.30 0.43
CA THR A 175 13.16 3.43 1.46
C THR A 175 14.10 3.37 2.66
N ASN A 176 13.57 3.51 3.88
CA ASN A 176 14.36 3.37 5.10
C ASN A 176 13.95 2.19 5.98
N GLY A 177 14.69 1.96 7.07
CA GLY A 177 14.39 0.90 8.04
C GLY A 177 13.28 1.24 9.06
N ASN A 178 12.70 2.44 9.03
CA ASN A 178 11.68 2.86 9.99
C ASN A 178 10.31 2.36 9.54
N MET A 179 10.00 1.11 9.87
CA MET A 179 8.78 0.46 9.42
C MET A 179 7.61 0.57 10.41
N THR A 180 6.42 0.74 9.84
CA THR A 180 5.13 0.45 10.50
C THR A 180 4.59 -0.87 10.00
N VAL A 181 3.93 -1.62 10.88
CA VAL A 181 3.36 -2.93 10.58
C VAL A 181 1.96 -2.99 11.17
N GLU A 182 0.99 -3.39 10.35
CA GLU A 182 -0.37 -3.72 10.75
C GLU A 182 -0.68 -5.16 10.32
N LYS A 183 -1.29 -5.92 11.20
CA LYS A 183 -1.65 -7.32 10.98
C LYS A 183 -3.12 -7.55 11.20
N ILE A 184 -3.73 -8.37 10.36
CA ILE A 184 -5.15 -8.73 10.47
C ILE A 184 -5.31 -10.21 10.19
N SER A 185 -6.18 -10.84 10.98
CA SER A 185 -6.53 -12.26 10.88
C SER A 185 -8.04 -12.37 10.91
N LYS A 186 -8.58 -13.38 10.22
CA LYS A 186 -9.98 -13.80 10.36
C LYS A 186 -10.13 -14.94 11.36
#